data_AF-A0A0D6LZT2-F1
#
_entry.id   AF-A0A0D6LZT2-F1
#
_cell.length_a   1.000
_cell.length_b   1.000
_cell.length_c   1.000
_cell.angle_alpha   90.00
_cell.angle_beta   90.00
_cell.angle_gamma   90.00
#
_symmetry.space_group_name_H-M   'P 1'
#
loop_
_entity.id
_entity.type
_entity.pdbx_description
1 polymer ?
#
loop_
_entity_poly.entity_id
_entity_poly.type
_entity_poly.pdbx_seq_one_letter_code
_entity_poly.pdbx_strand_id
1 'polypeptide(L)'
;MTSPSNWYSNTTYNLNFVNDILARASQYNLYIGIYTSNYDWYHITGEAEASNVMLWYWFVYGNGTRNESPANFNDFRPFGGWTSPSAKQFGQSEIVCGVTVNRDIYSVYIPTKVVEADTQMKSGQIVVGDRGVGRVVPGKAQIKKSDRI
;
A
#
# COMPACT_ATOMS: atom_id res chain seq x y z
N MET A 1 8.95 8.28 -3.62
CA MET A 1 8.45 9.13 -2.51
C MET A 1 7.27 9.94 -2.98
N THR A 2 6.20 10.00 -2.21
CA THR A 2 5.02 10.87 -2.42
C THR A 2 5.24 12.27 -1.85
N SER A 3 6.40 12.88 -2.11
CA SER A 3 6.71 14.22 -1.60
C SER A 3 5.79 15.26 -2.26
N PRO A 4 4.89 15.95 -1.52
CA PRO A 4 3.92 16.86 -2.14
C PRO A 4 4.55 17.99 -2.95
N SER A 5 5.77 18.40 -2.59
CA SER A 5 6.56 19.40 -3.32
C SER A 5 6.91 19.01 -4.76
N ASN A 6 6.83 17.73 -5.11
CA ASN A 6 7.13 17.24 -6.46
C ASN A 6 5.87 17.12 -7.34
N TRP A 7 4.70 17.49 -6.81
CA TRP A 7 3.42 17.43 -7.52
C TRP A 7 2.90 18.82 -7.85
N TYR A 8 2.03 18.90 -8.84
CA TYR A 8 1.35 20.16 -9.15
C TYR A 8 0.41 20.54 -8.02
N SER A 9 0.19 21.84 -7.81
CA SER A 9 -0.82 22.33 -6.87
C SER A 9 -2.25 21.99 -7.31
N ASN A 10 -2.48 21.76 -8.60
CA ASN A 10 -3.77 21.36 -9.13
C ASN A 10 -4.00 19.85 -8.93
N THR A 11 -4.78 19.53 -7.90
CA THR A 11 -5.14 18.15 -7.55
C THR A 11 -5.89 17.41 -8.66
N THR A 12 -6.62 18.13 -9.53
CA THR A 12 -7.33 17.50 -10.66
C THR A 12 -6.34 16.99 -11.72
N TYR A 13 -5.27 17.73 -12.00
CA TYR A 13 -4.21 17.24 -12.90
C TYR A 13 -3.46 16.05 -12.32
N ASN A 14 -3.15 16.09 -11.02
CA ASN A 14 -2.51 14.97 -10.34
C ASN A 14 -3.39 13.71 -10.40
N LEU A 15 -4.70 13.87 -10.17
CA LEU A 15 -5.67 12.77 -10.24
C LEU A 15 -5.78 12.17 -11.64
N ASN A 16 -5.80 12.99 -12.68
CA ASN A 16 -5.82 12.50 -14.06
C ASN A 16 -4.56 11.67 -14.35
N PHE A 17 -3.39 12.17 -13.96
CA PHE A 17 -2.12 11.44 -14.13
C PHE A 17 -2.12 10.08 -13.43
N VAL A 18 -2.57 10.01 -12.18
CA VAL A 18 -2.63 8.74 -11.44
C VAL A 18 -3.66 7.80 -12.07
N ASN A 19 -4.83 8.30 -12.46
CA ASN A 19 -5.86 7.50 -13.12
C ASN A 19 -5.41 6.95 -14.48
N ASP A 20 -4.60 7.69 -15.25
CA ASP A 20 -4.03 7.20 -16.52
C ASP A 20 -3.11 5.99 -16.29
N ILE A 21 -2.33 5.99 -15.21
CA ILE A 21 -1.50 4.84 -14.82
C ILE A 21 -2.37 3.64 -14.46
N LEU A 22 -3.41 3.85 -13.64
CA LEU A 22 -4.35 2.79 -13.26
C LEU A 22 -5.06 2.20 -14.49
N ALA A 23 -5.53 3.06 -15.39
CA ALA A 23 -6.18 2.67 -16.62
C ALA A 23 -5.24 1.82 -17.48
N ARG A 24 -4.00 2.27 -17.68
CA ARG A 24 -3.01 1.54 -18.49
C ARG A 24 -2.65 0.18 -17.91
N ALA A 25 -2.45 0.09 -16.60
CA ALA A 25 -2.14 -1.17 -15.93
C ALA A 25 -3.30 -2.16 -15.96
N SER A 26 -4.54 -1.67 -15.87
CA SER A 26 -5.74 -2.51 -15.97
C SER A 26 -5.85 -3.21 -17.34
N GLN A 27 -5.36 -2.59 -18.42
CA GLN A 27 -5.32 -3.22 -19.75
C GLN A 27 -4.39 -4.44 -19.80
N TYR A 28 -3.44 -4.54 -18.89
CA TYR A 28 -2.50 -5.66 -18.76
C TYR A 28 -2.83 -6.59 -17.59
N ASN A 29 -4.00 -6.44 -16.96
CA ASN A 29 -4.39 -7.22 -15.78
C ASN A 29 -3.38 -7.12 -14.62
N LEU A 30 -2.70 -5.98 -14.48
CA LEU A 30 -1.79 -5.73 -13.37
C LEU A 30 -2.55 -5.16 -12.17
N TYR A 31 -2.30 -5.74 -11.00
CA TYR A 31 -2.78 -5.20 -9.73
C TYR A 31 -1.86 -4.08 -9.26
N ILE A 32 -2.42 -2.89 -9.04
CA ILE A 32 -1.66 -1.72 -8.57
C ILE A 32 -1.98 -1.42 -7.10
N GLY A 33 -0.94 -1.07 -6.36
CA GLY A 33 -1.04 -0.37 -5.09
C GLY A 33 -0.47 1.04 -5.16
N ILE A 34 -0.92 1.90 -4.25
CA ILE A 34 -0.40 3.25 -4.06
C ILE A 34 0.43 3.29 -2.78
N TYR A 35 1.67 3.76 -2.91
CA TYR A 35 2.49 4.14 -1.77
C TYR A 35 2.21 5.60 -1.43
N THR A 36 1.76 5.93 -0.21
CA THR A 36 1.47 7.33 0.20
C THR A 36 1.35 7.48 1.73
N SER A 37 1.25 8.68 2.27
CA SER A 37 0.72 8.91 3.63
C SER A 37 -0.64 9.60 3.55
N ASN A 38 -1.35 9.74 4.67
CA ASN A 38 -2.57 10.56 4.73
C ASN A 38 -2.27 12.01 4.34
N TYR A 39 -1.18 12.57 4.87
CA TYR A 39 -0.73 13.94 4.58
C TYR A 39 -0.43 14.11 3.09
N ASP A 40 0.37 13.21 2.51
CA ASP A 40 0.74 13.30 1.10
C ASP A 40 -0.49 13.14 0.20
N TRP A 41 -1.37 12.20 0.55
CA TRP A 41 -2.60 11.96 -0.22
C TRP A 41 -3.50 13.18 -0.23
N TYR A 42 -3.70 13.82 0.93
CA TYR A 42 -4.43 15.08 1.06
C TYR A 42 -3.86 16.13 0.11
N HIS A 43 -2.56 16.41 0.20
CA HIS A 43 -1.94 17.48 -0.58
C HIS A 43 -1.83 17.20 -2.07
N ILE A 44 -1.65 15.95 -2.48
CA ILE A 44 -1.50 15.57 -3.88
C ILE A 44 -2.86 15.43 -4.57
N THR A 45 -3.85 14.86 -3.89
CA THR A 45 -5.11 14.44 -4.53
C THR A 45 -6.34 15.22 -4.06
N GLY A 46 -6.24 15.99 -2.98
CA GLY A 46 -7.40 16.63 -2.36
C GLY A 46 -8.35 15.63 -1.71
N GLU A 47 -7.81 14.65 -0.98
CA GLU A 47 -8.56 13.56 -0.34
C GLU A 47 -9.40 12.70 -1.26
N ALA A 48 -8.94 12.47 -2.49
CA ALA A 48 -9.68 11.63 -3.42
C ALA A 48 -9.98 10.23 -2.86
N GLU A 49 -11.14 9.68 -3.21
CA GLU A 49 -11.56 8.35 -2.79
C GLU A 49 -11.02 7.29 -3.77
N ALA A 50 -10.10 6.46 -3.28
CA ALA A 50 -9.59 5.30 -3.97
C ALA A 50 -10.49 4.09 -3.69
N SER A 51 -10.76 3.30 -4.72
CA SER A 51 -11.46 2.02 -4.60
C SER A 51 -10.79 0.96 -5.47
N ASN A 52 -10.74 -0.27 -4.94
CA ASN A 52 -10.06 -1.42 -5.53
C ASN A 52 -8.56 -1.18 -5.81
N VAL A 53 -7.91 -0.39 -4.95
CA VAL A 53 -6.47 -0.08 -5.00
C VAL A 53 -5.83 -0.48 -3.68
N MET A 54 -4.71 -1.20 -3.71
CA MET A 54 -3.98 -1.55 -2.48
C MET A 54 -3.27 -0.32 -1.91
N LEU A 55 -3.15 -0.25 -0.58
CA LEU A 55 -2.45 0.84 0.09
C LEU A 55 -1.16 0.34 0.75
N TRP A 56 -0.03 0.94 0.38
CA TRP A 56 1.22 0.86 1.15
C TRP A 56 1.43 2.21 1.81
N TYR A 57 0.96 2.37 3.06
CA TYR A 57 1.13 3.66 3.72
C TYR A 57 2.51 3.80 4.34
N TRP A 58 2.98 5.02 4.55
CA TRP A 58 4.20 5.24 5.33
C TRP A 58 3.91 6.12 6.55
N PHE A 59 4.51 5.74 7.67
CA PHE A 59 4.49 6.51 8.90
C PHE A 59 5.75 6.19 9.70
N VAL A 60 6.63 7.17 9.86
CA VAL A 60 7.93 7.07 10.54
C VAL A 60 8.14 8.36 11.35
N TYR A 61 8.96 8.31 12.40
CA TYR A 61 9.26 9.51 13.21
C TYR A 61 10.42 10.34 12.63
N GLY A 62 11.14 9.81 11.63
CA GLY A 62 12.32 10.43 11.05
C GLY A 62 13.24 9.40 10.41
N ASN A 63 14.47 9.80 10.11
CA ASN A 63 15.48 8.94 9.48
C ASN A 63 16.24 8.09 10.51
N GLY A 64 16.59 6.87 10.12
CA GLY A 64 17.42 5.98 10.92
C GLY A 64 16.65 5.18 11.98
N THR A 65 17.29 4.12 12.47
CA THR A 65 16.69 3.08 13.32
C THR A 65 16.06 3.60 14.62
N ARG A 66 16.51 4.75 15.14
CA ARG A 66 15.94 5.36 16.35
C ARG A 66 14.59 6.03 16.12
N ASN A 67 14.22 6.24 14.87
CA ASN A 67 13.03 6.98 14.47
C ASN A 67 12.01 6.09 13.74
N GLU A 68 12.12 4.77 13.93
CA GLU A 68 11.10 3.81 13.49
C GLU A 68 9.78 4.04 14.24
N SER A 69 8.67 3.94 13.53
CA SER A 69 7.36 3.72 14.17
C SER A 69 7.18 2.23 14.47
N PRO A 70 6.23 1.83 15.35
CA PRO A 70 5.98 0.42 15.61
C PRO A 70 5.69 -0.37 14.32
N ALA A 71 6.30 -1.55 14.16
CA ALA A 71 6.09 -2.46 13.04
C ALA A 71 4.73 -3.20 13.13
N ASN A 72 3.64 -2.43 13.19
CA ASN A 72 2.26 -2.90 13.16
C ASN A 72 1.34 -1.83 12.56
N PHE A 73 0.05 -2.14 12.39
CA PHE A 73 -0.95 -1.26 11.77
C PHE A 73 -1.80 -0.47 12.77
N ASN A 74 -1.47 -0.46 14.06
CA ASN A 74 -2.32 0.14 15.11
C ASN A 74 -2.45 1.67 14.99
N ASP A 75 -1.47 2.30 14.33
CA ASP A 75 -1.48 3.74 14.05
C ASP A 75 -2.23 4.10 12.75
N PHE A 76 -2.69 3.11 11.98
CA PHE A 76 -3.46 3.38 10.77
C PHE A 76 -4.77 4.10 11.13
N ARG A 77 -5.08 5.14 10.36
CA ARG A 77 -6.36 5.84 10.39
C ARG A 77 -6.91 5.84 8.96
N PRO A 78 -8.19 5.48 8.75
CA PRO A 78 -8.78 5.47 7.41
C PRO A 78 -8.66 6.83 6.71
N PHE A 79 -8.29 6.82 5.43
CA PHE A 79 -8.25 8.00 4.58
C PHE A 79 -8.41 7.60 3.11
N GLY A 80 -8.83 8.53 2.25
CA GLY A 80 -8.87 8.32 0.80
C GLY A 80 -9.62 7.06 0.35
N GLY A 81 -10.66 6.66 1.07
CA GLY A 81 -11.42 5.43 0.81
C GLY A 81 -10.84 4.12 1.38
N TRP A 82 -9.58 4.13 1.86
CA TRP A 82 -8.97 2.95 2.49
C TRP A 82 -9.39 2.81 3.95
N THR A 83 -9.97 1.66 4.28
CA THR A 83 -10.30 1.27 5.66
C THR A 83 -9.25 0.34 6.29
N SER A 84 -8.36 -0.23 5.47
CA SER A 84 -7.23 -1.04 5.93
C SER A 84 -6.06 -0.93 4.93
N PRO A 85 -4.80 -0.96 5.40
CA PRO A 85 -3.63 -0.97 4.54
C PRO A 85 -3.23 -2.39 4.13
N SER A 86 -2.56 -2.52 2.98
CA SER A 86 -1.90 -3.75 2.54
C SER A 86 -0.46 -3.85 3.03
N ALA A 87 0.22 -2.70 3.16
CA ALA A 87 1.58 -2.62 3.67
C ALA A 87 1.82 -1.30 4.42
N LYS A 88 2.88 -1.26 5.23
CA LYS A 88 3.35 -0.09 5.95
C LYS A 88 4.88 0.03 5.85
N GLN A 89 5.38 1.20 5.50
CA GLN A 89 6.76 1.59 5.79
C GLN A 89 6.86 2.19 7.19
N PHE A 90 7.60 1.52 8.08
CA PHE A 90 7.76 1.91 9.49
C PHE A 90 9.17 2.41 9.82
N GLY A 91 10.16 2.19 8.93
CA GLY A 91 11.52 2.71 9.04
C GLY A 91 12.04 3.24 7.71
N GLN A 92 12.93 4.23 7.74
CA GLN A 92 13.49 4.83 6.52
C GLN A 92 14.94 5.26 6.67
N SER A 93 15.69 5.18 5.57
CA SER A 93 17.09 5.61 5.48
C SER A 93 17.98 4.94 6.54
N GLU A 94 17.86 3.63 6.67
CA GLU A 94 18.59 2.83 7.65
C GLU A 94 19.73 2.04 6.99
N ILE A 95 20.84 1.85 7.70
CA ILE A 95 21.95 1.03 7.21
C ILE A 95 21.82 -0.38 7.75
N VAL A 96 21.58 -1.33 6.85
CA VAL A 96 21.56 -2.77 7.14
C VAL A 96 22.61 -3.44 6.27
N CYS A 97 23.57 -4.11 6.88
CA CYS A 97 24.66 -4.80 6.17
C CYS A 97 25.40 -3.91 5.13
N GLY A 98 25.54 -2.62 5.41
CA GLY A 98 26.21 -1.67 4.53
C GLY A 98 25.35 -1.06 3.41
N VAL A 99 24.05 -1.36 3.37
CA VAL A 99 23.10 -0.83 2.37
C VAL A 99 22.06 0.05 3.04
N THR A 100 21.75 1.19 2.41
CA THR A 100 20.64 2.06 2.84
C THR A 100 19.30 1.45 2.41
N VAL A 101 18.43 1.17 3.37
CA VAL A 101 17.13 0.54 3.16
C VAL A 101 16.01 1.31 3.85
N ASN A 102 14.79 1.07 3.38
CA ASN A 102 13.57 1.33 4.14
C ASN A 102 13.05 0.01 4.69
N ARG A 103 12.25 0.07 5.76
CA ARG A 103 11.72 -1.11 6.45
C ARG A 103 10.21 -1.12 6.41
N ASP A 104 9.69 -2.28 6.01
CA ASP A 104 8.28 -2.47 5.72
C ASP A 104 7.71 -3.70 6.42
N ILE A 105 6.42 -3.63 6.72
CA ILE A 105 5.57 -4.79 7.01
C ILE A 105 4.46 -4.86 5.98
N TYR A 106 3.97 -6.06 5.71
CA TYR A 106 2.83 -6.27 4.82
C TYR A 106 1.83 -7.21 5.47
N SER A 107 0.57 -7.00 5.15
CA SER A 107 -0.51 -7.85 5.62
C SER A 107 -0.45 -9.19 4.87
N VAL A 108 -0.09 -10.25 5.58
CA VAL A 108 -0.27 -11.63 5.13
C VAL A 108 -1.71 -12.03 5.44
N TYR A 109 -2.67 -11.55 4.65
CA TYR A 109 -3.97 -12.21 4.60
C TYR A 109 -3.76 -13.59 3.98
N ILE A 110 -3.64 -14.62 4.81
CA ILE A 110 -3.99 -15.98 4.41
C ILE A 110 -5.51 -15.99 4.44
N PRO A 111 -6.23 -16.04 3.30
CA PRO A 111 -7.63 -16.42 3.38
C PRO A 111 -7.63 -17.84 3.93
N THR A 112 -8.01 -18.01 5.20
CA THR A 112 -8.38 -19.30 5.77
C THR A 112 -9.62 -19.79 5.03
N LYS A 113 -9.45 -20.29 3.80
CA LYS A 113 -10.02 -21.60 3.55
C LYS A 113 -9.22 -22.52 4.44
N VAL A 114 -9.89 -23.13 5.40
CA VAL A 114 -9.39 -24.27 6.14
C VAL A 114 -9.03 -25.32 5.08
N VAL A 115 -7.81 -25.26 4.57
CA VAL A 115 -7.17 -26.46 4.04
C VAL A 115 -6.80 -27.18 5.31
N GLU A 116 -7.61 -28.18 5.65
CA GLU A 116 -7.28 -29.14 6.70
C GLU A 116 -5.79 -29.44 6.59
N ALA A 117 -5.06 -29.20 7.68
CA ALA A 117 -3.64 -29.45 7.71
C ALA A 117 -3.43 -30.93 7.41
N ASP A 118 -3.07 -31.23 6.16
CA ASP A 118 -2.74 -32.57 5.73
C ASP A 118 -1.51 -32.95 6.55
N THR A 119 -1.70 -33.85 7.51
CA THR A 119 -0.73 -34.25 8.54
C THR A 119 0.37 -35.14 7.95
N GLN A 120 0.84 -34.83 6.75
CA GLN A 120 1.98 -35.49 6.12
C GLN A 120 3.09 -34.48 5.88
N MET A 121 3.97 -34.35 6.88
CA MET A 121 5.30 -33.77 6.70
C MET A 121 6.07 -34.58 5.65
N LYS A 122 5.99 -34.17 4.38
CA LYS A 122 6.94 -34.58 3.36
C LYS A 122 8.14 -33.65 3.45
N SER A 123 9.19 -34.16 4.10
CA SER A 123 10.50 -33.50 4.20
C SER A 123 10.99 -33.12 2.79
N GLY A 124 11.21 -31.82 2.55
CA GLY A 124 11.89 -31.31 1.35
C GLY A 124 11.05 -30.57 0.32
N GLN A 125 9.74 -30.35 0.53
CA GLN A 125 8.96 -29.54 -0.40
C GLN A 125 9.04 -28.05 -0.05
N ILE A 126 9.71 -27.26 -0.91
CA ILE A 126 9.60 -25.80 -0.88
C ILE A 126 8.14 -25.46 -1.24
N VAL A 127 7.36 -25.07 -0.24
CA VAL A 127 6.01 -24.53 -0.45
C VAL A 127 6.19 -23.10 -0.93
N VAL A 128 6.11 -22.89 -2.24
CA VAL A 128 5.90 -21.55 -2.79
C VAL A 128 4.44 -21.22 -2.56
N GLY A 129 4.17 -20.47 -1.48
CA GLY A 129 2.82 -20.00 -1.21
C GLY A 129 2.32 -19.16 -2.38
N ASP A 130 1.24 -19.61 -3.02
CA ASP A 130 0.51 -18.80 -3.98
C ASP A 130 -0.06 -17.60 -3.20
N ARG A 131 0.55 -16.43 -3.42
CA ARG A 131 0.27 -15.21 -2.65
C ARG A 131 -1.06 -14.65 -3.12
N GLY A 132 -2.14 -15.16 -2.52
CA GLY A 132 -3.49 -14.61 -2.65
C GLY A 132 -3.47 -13.11 -2.41
N VAL A 133 -3.69 -12.35 -3.49
CA VAL A 133 -3.85 -10.90 -3.48
C VAL A 133 -4.95 -10.57 -2.48
N GLY A 134 -4.63 -9.77 -1.45
CA GLY A 134 -5.61 -9.30 -0.47
C GLY A 134 -6.84 -8.73 -1.18
N ARG A 135 -8.04 -9.02 -0.64
CA ARG A 135 -9.37 -8.75 -1.24
C ARG A 135 -9.35 -7.79 -2.44
N VAL A 136 -9.16 -8.35 -3.63
CA VAL A 136 -9.55 -7.64 -4.86
C VAL A 136 -11.07 -7.73 -4.91
N VAL A 137 -11.73 -6.67 -4.46
CA VAL A 137 -13.17 -6.52 -4.69
C VAL A 137 -13.38 -6.48 -6.21
N PRO A 138 -14.36 -7.20 -6.77
CA PRO A 138 -14.64 -7.14 -8.20
C PRO A 138 -14.84 -5.69 -8.68
N GLY A 139 -14.11 -5.29 -9.72
CA GLY A 139 -14.19 -3.95 -10.32
C GLY A 139 -12.82 -3.35 -10.60
N LYS A 140 -12.76 -2.40 -11.54
CA LYS A 140 -11.50 -1.72 -11.91
C LYS A 140 -11.02 -0.81 -10.77
N ALA A 141 -9.71 -0.79 -10.54
CA ALA A 141 -9.06 0.22 -9.70
C ALA A 141 -9.43 1.62 -10.20
N GLN A 142 -9.87 2.50 -9.30
CA GLN A 142 -10.30 3.86 -9.65
C GLN A 142 -10.06 4.82 -8.48
N ILE A 143 -9.72 6.06 -8.80
CA ILE A 143 -9.62 7.16 -7.84
C ILE A 143 -10.57 8.27 -8.30
N LYS A 144 -11.49 8.68 -7.43
CA LYS A 144 -12.48 9.73 -7.70
C LYS A 144 -12.25 10.90 -6.77
N LYS A 145 -12.50 12.12 -7.26
CA LYS A 145 -12.47 13.30 -6.39
C LYS A 145 -13.50 13.12 -5.27
N SER A 146 -13.15 13.51 -4.05
CA SER A 146 -14.07 13.44 -2.92
C SER A 146 -15.18 14.49 -3.08
N ASP A 147 -16.41 14.07 -2.84
CA ASP A 147 -17.59 14.94 -2.80
C ASP A 147 -17.85 15.50 -1.39
N ARG A 148 -16.98 15.19 -0.41
CA ARG A 148 -17.14 15.66 0.97
C ARG A 148 -16.64 17.09 1.09
N ILE A 149 -17.60 18.02 1.16
CA ILE A 149 -17.43 19.41 1.62
C ILE A 149 -17.86 19.48 3.08
#